data_AF-A0A952NLM2-F1
#
_entry.id   AF-A0A952NLM2-F1
#
_cell.length_a   1.000
_cell.length_b   1.000
_cell.length_c   1.000
_cell.angle_alpha   90.00
_cell.angle_beta   90.00
_cell.angle_gamma   90.00
#
_symmetry.space_group_name_H-M   'P 1'
#
loop_
_entity.id
_entity.type
_entity.pdbx_description
1 polymer ?
#
loop_
_entity_poly.entity_id
_entity_poly.type
_entity_poly.pdbx_seq_one_letter_code
_entity_poly.pdbx_strand_id
1 'polypeptide(L)'
;MARIWHFKLKLRSRGRKAMKGFMRFGWALLGLIMTTAALPAAADWTGARGTVALRSDTFVSPDFDATTAKQYGFFFAGLQTAGVSRQSRLESMESGLQAQIDGQFSPSQTTLSYLNIRQLYHQEGFLSVGRKLENWSQLDERWNLGIYQPQFRWNPLRPESQGLTGIFARLNGDSEKVPWGLLLFGSMIAIPDQGAGYSVKNGQFESVNPWFNPPPKSGRFESTGAVDEFRYDVMKPDTNKIIFNQSFAAQFFIGEIGNGFSFQAAYAYKPSNQLSLAADGRIIPGNQIDVKINPNIYYHSVVSADLQYASDLYEIGVGALRDKPQDPEFDKEWTYRTFGQSDMISPFVGVRLGLVKLRAMSITINGPDEGAAGPKATELGDILQHRYTTTSAQAVEASARFFWKRHEGLTGRVRYTRGASGEFESVLGDLAYQLDSRWSLGASAILARVEQNELARKTVYSEYENNDLVQAGVTYVF
;
A
#
# COMPACT_ATOMS: atom_id res chain seq x y z
N MET A 1 -42.85 -39.87 -29.42
CA MET A 1 -42.72 -39.08 -28.18
C MET A 1 -41.38 -39.40 -27.52
N ALA A 2 -40.67 -38.37 -27.05
CA ALA A 2 -39.44 -38.36 -26.25
C ALA A 2 -38.13 -38.94 -26.86
N ARG A 3 -37.24 -38.05 -27.33
CA ARG A 3 -35.80 -38.30 -27.46
C ARG A 3 -35.08 -37.57 -26.32
N ILE A 4 -34.49 -38.33 -25.40
CA ILE A 4 -33.67 -37.83 -24.29
C ILE A 4 -32.25 -37.59 -24.81
N TRP A 5 -31.78 -36.35 -24.74
CA TRP A 5 -30.39 -35.98 -25.02
C TRP A 5 -29.52 -36.21 -23.77
N HIS A 6 -28.47 -37.03 -23.91
CA HIS A 6 -27.42 -37.19 -22.92
C HIS A 6 -26.28 -36.20 -23.23
N PHE A 7 -26.15 -35.16 -22.40
CA PHE A 7 -25.01 -34.24 -22.42
C PHE A 7 -23.90 -34.78 -21.50
N LYS A 8 -22.84 -35.36 -22.07
CA LYS A 8 -21.60 -35.71 -21.34
C LYS A 8 -20.68 -34.49 -21.32
N LEU A 9 -20.61 -33.79 -20.19
CA LEU A 9 -19.63 -32.72 -19.97
C LEU A 9 -18.22 -33.33 -19.82
N LYS A 10 -17.36 -33.10 -20.82
CA LYS A 10 -15.96 -33.54 -20.83
C LYS A 10 -15.08 -32.44 -20.20
N LEU A 11 -14.90 -32.48 -18.87
CA LEU A 11 -13.97 -31.58 -18.17
C LEU A 11 -12.52 -31.82 -18.65
N ARG A 12 -11.91 -30.79 -19.25
CA ARG A 12 -10.56 -30.80 -19.83
C ARG A 12 -9.47 -30.99 -18.77
N SER A 13 -8.47 -31.82 -19.09
CA SER A 13 -7.34 -32.24 -18.26
C SER A 13 -6.36 -31.13 -17.79
N ARG A 14 -6.53 -29.88 -18.24
CA ARG A 14 -5.65 -28.76 -17.86
C ARG A 14 -5.81 -28.35 -16.37
N GLY A 15 -6.98 -28.57 -15.76
CA GLY A 15 -7.21 -28.22 -14.34
C GLY A 15 -6.41 -29.06 -13.34
N ARG A 16 -6.07 -30.32 -13.65
CA ARG A 16 -5.38 -31.22 -12.68
C ARG A 16 -3.93 -30.83 -12.41
N LYS A 17 -3.23 -30.21 -13.38
CA LYS A 17 -1.84 -29.76 -13.16
C LYS A 17 -1.79 -28.51 -12.27
N ALA A 18 -2.70 -27.56 -12.49
CA ALA A 18 -2.85 -26.38 -11.63
C ALA A 18 -3.22 -26.78 -10.19
N MET A 19 -4.13 -27.75 -10.02
CA MET A 19 -4.56 -28.24 -8.71
C MET A 19 -3.45 -28.98 -7.93
N LYS A 20 -2.52 -29.66 -8.62
CA LYS A 20 -1.32 -30.26 -7.98
C LYS A 20 -0.30 -29.20 -7.53
N GLY A 21 -0.15 -28.12 -8.30
CA GLY A 21 0.64 -26.96 -7.89
C GLY A 21 0.02 -26.25 -6.68
N PHE A 22 -1.30 -26.09 -6.68
CA PHE A 22 -2.11 -25.54 -5.59
C PHE A 22 -1.89 -26.28 -4.26
N MET A 23 -2.00 -27.61 -4.26
CA MET A 23 -1.73 -28.39 -3.05
C MET A 23 -0.29 -28.20 -2.59
N ARG A 24 0.70 -28.22 -3.50
CA ARG A 24 2.11 -28.07 -3.10
C ARG A 24 2.43 -26.72 -2.48
N PHE A 25 1.92 -25.61 -3.03
CA PHE A 25 2.17 -24.28 -2.46
C PHE A 25 1.43 -24.08 -1.13
N GLY A 26 0.15 -24.49 -1.05
CA GLY A 26 -0.63 -24.44 0.19
C GLY A 26 0.02 -25.27 1.30
N TRP A 27 0.42 -26.51 1.00
CA TRP A 27 1.15 -27.37 1.95
C TRP A 27 2.56 -26.87 2.26
N ALA A 28 3.24 -26.15 1.35
CA ALA A 28 4.54 -25.56 1.63
C ALA A 28 4.43 -24.34 2.56
N LEU A 29 3.44 -23.47 2.36
CA LEU A 29 3.19 -22.32 3.25
C LEU A 29 2.68 -22.78 4.61
N LEU A 30 1.72 -23.70 4.63
CA LEU A 30 1.18 -24.30 5.86
C LEU A 30 2.26 -25.14 6.56
N GLY A 31 3.11 -25.83 5.80
CA GLY A 31 4.29 -26.52 6.28
C GLY A 31 5.34 -25.56 6.85
N LEU A 32 5.60 -24.42 6.21
CA LEU A 32 6.49 -23.38 6.72
C LEU A 32 5.95 -22.82 8.05
N ILE A 33 4.67 -22.44 8.11
CA ILE A 33 4.01 -21.95 9.32
C ILE A 33 4.08 -22.99 10.45
N MET A 34 3.81 -24.27 10.14
CA MET A 34 3.85 -25.35 11.13
C MET A 34 5.26 -25.73 11.55
N THR A 35 6.25 -25.67 10.65
CA THR A 35 7.67 -25.96 10.98
C THR A 35 8.32 -24.80 11.72
N THR A 36 8.00 -23.55 11.41
CA THR A 36 8.47 -22.40 12.20
C THR A 36 7.84 -22.39 13.59
N ALA A 37 6.58 -22.83 13.71
CA ALA A 37 5.93 -23.03 15.01
C ALA A 37 6.49 -24.24 15.80
N ALA A 38 7.21 -25.17 15.14
CA ALA A 38 7.78 -26.37 15.75
C ALA A 38 9.28 -26.25 16.08
N LEU A 39 9.93 -25.13 15.79
CA LEU A 39 11.34 -24.92 16.16
C LEU A 39 11.45 -24.64 17.67
N PRO A 40 12.20 -25.44 18.43
CA PRO A 40 12.29 -25.36 19.89
C PRO A 40 13.25 -24.26 20.40
N ALA A 41 13.47 -23.19 19.62
CA ALA A 41 14.11 -22.01 20.16
C ALA A 41 13.06 -21.30 21.03
N ALA A 42 13.41 -21.04 22.29
CA ALA A 42 12.58 -20.50 23.36
C ALA A 42 12.05 -19.06 23.11
N ALA A 43 11.44 -18.83 21.95
CA ALA A 43 10.57 -17.69 21.71
C ALA A 43 9.22 -18.05 22.34
N ASP A 44 8.73 -17.22 23.26
CA ASP A 44 7.37 -17.31 23.77
C ASP A 44 6.38 -17.03 22.62
N TRP A 45 6.04 -18.07 21.86
CA TRP A 45 4.96 -18.05 20.85
C TRP A 45 3.57 -17.99 21.50
N THR A 46 3.49 -17.87 22.83
CA THR A 46 2.28 -17.72 23.63
C THR A 46 1.60 -16.39 23.30
N GLY A 47 0.94 -16.31 22.14
CA GLY A 47 0.33 -15.08 21.65
C GLY A 47 0.31 -14.93 20.13
N ALA A 48 0.87 -15.88 19.37
CA ALA A 48 0.68 -15.89 17.92
C ALA A 48 -0.79 -16.17 17.58
N ARG A 49 -1.32 -15.38 16.65
CA ARG A 49 -2.68 -15.44 16.11
C ARG A 49 -2.58 -15.81 14.64
N GLY A 50 -3.07 -17.00 14.30
CA GLY A 50 -3.25 -17.41 12.92
C GLY A 50 -4.58 -16.91 12.38
N THR A 51 -4.62 -16.53 11.10
CA THR A 51 -5.88 -16.19 10.41
C THR A 51 -5.97 -16.96 9.11
N VAL A 52 -7.18 -17.43 8.80
CA VAL A 52 -7.54 -17.92 7.47
C VAL A 52 -8.85 -17.31 7.05
N ALA A 53 -8.99 -16.94 5.78
CA ALA A 53 -10.23 -16.35 5.28
C ALA A 53 -10.57 -16.80 3.87
N LEU A 54 -11.87 -16.75 3.56
CA LEU A 54 -12.40 -16.83 2.21
C LEU A 54 -13.02 -15.48 1.87
N ARG A 55 -12.61 -14.88 0.74
CA ARG A 55 -13.14 -13.59 0.29
C ARG A 55 -13.57 -13.68 -1.17
N SER A 56 -14.58 -12.91 -1.51
CA SER A 56 -14.98 -12.63 -2.89
C SER A 56 -14.90 -11.13 -3.13
N ASP A 57 -14.28 -10.74 -4.24
CA ASP A 57 -14.20 -9.36 -4.70
C ASP A 57 -15.05 -9.23 -5.97
N THR A 58 -15.95 -8.26 -6.01
CA THR A 58 -16.84 -7.98 -7.15
C THR A 58 -16.70 -6.53 -7.58
N PHE A 59 -16.27 -6.31 -8.81
CA PHE A 59 -16.25 -4.99 -9.44
C PHE A 59 -17.65 -4.66 -9.95
N VAL A 60 -18.23 -3.56 -9.46
CA VAL A 60 -19.64 -3.22 -9.67
C VAL A 60 -19.88 -2.13 -10.70
N SER A 61 -18.85 -1.41 -11.12
CA SER A 61 -19.01 -0.36 -12.12
C SER A 61 -19.44 -0.95 -13.48
N PRO A 62 -20.40 -0.30 -14.17
CA PRO A 62 -20.89 -0.76 -15.47
C PRO A 62 -19.75 -0.79 -16.49
N ASP A 63 -18.93 0.25 -16.50
CA ASP A 63 -17.84 0.51 -17.46
C ASP A 63 -16.48 -0.05 -16.99
N PHE A 64 -16.48 -0.98 -16.03
CA PHE A 64 -15.25 -1.66 -15.62
C PHE A 64 -14.73 -2.56 -16.75
N ASP A 65 -13.71 -2.05 -17.45
CA ASP A 65 -13.09 -2.70 -18.62
C ASP A 65 -11.63 -3.10 -18.40
N ALA A 66 -11.09 -2.89 -17.19
CA ALA A 66 -9.69 -3.22 -16.88
C ALA A 66 -9.40 -4.73 -17.07
N THR A 67 -10.42 -5.59 -16.89
CA THR A 67 -10.29 -7.05 -17.03
C THR A 67 -11.58 -7.69 -17.54
N THR A 68 -11.50 -8.88 -18.13
CA THR A 68 -12.68 -9.64 -18.60
C THR A 68 -13.54 -10.19 -17.45
N ALA A 69 -12.96 -10.39 -16.26
CA ALA A 69 -13.67 -10.95 -15.10
C ALA A 69 -14.02 -9.83 -14.11
N LYS A 70 -15.29 -9.78 -13.68
CA LYS A 70 -15.73 -8.83 -12.64
C LYS A 70 -15.74 -9.43 -11.24
N GLN A 71 -15.53 -10.74 -11.10
CA GLN A 71 -15.63 -11.47 -9.83
C GLN A 71 -14.40 -12.34 -9.60
N TYR A 72 -13.84 -12.25 -8.40
CA TYR A 72 -12.62 -12.94 -8.01
C TYR A 72 -12.79 -13.59 -6.64
N GLY A 73 -12.43 -14.87 -6.54
CA GLY A 73 -12.41 -15.59 -5.27
C GLY A 73 -10.97 -15.72 -4.72
N PHE A 74 -10.86 -15.65 -3.41
CA PHE A 74 -9.57 -15.61 -2.71
C PHE A 74 -9.56 -16.50 -1.46
N PHE A 75 -8.38 -17.08 -1.22
CA PHE A 75 -7.99 -17.69 0.04
C PHE A 75 -6.94 -16.81 0.72
N PHE A 76 -7.12 -16.55 2.01
CA PHE A 76 -6.16 -15.81 2.83
C PHE A 76 -5.57 -16.70 3.90
N ALA A 77 -4.29 -16.47 4.19
CA ALA A 77 -3.64 -16.96 5.39
C ALA A 77 -2.81 -15.82 5.97
N GLY A 78 -2.93 -15.57 7.26
CA GLY A 78 -2.16 -14.55 7.97
C GLY A 78 -1.59 -15.08 9.28
N LEU A 79 -0.51 -14.45 9.71
CA LEU A 79 0.15 -14.70 10.99
C LEU A 79 0.47 -13.36 11.65
N GLN A 80 0.03 -13.20 12.90
CA GLN A 80 0.28 -12.01 13.71
C GLN A 80 0.72 -12.41 15.12
N THR A 81 1.82 -11.88 15.64
CA THR A 81 2.23 -12.08 17.04
C THR A 81 1.56 -11.06 17.98
N ALA A 82 1.24 -11.44 19.23
CA ALA A 82 0.49 -10.59 20.17
C ALA A 82 1.11 -9.21 20.42
N GLY A 83 2.44 -9.12 20.47
CA GLY A 83 3.19 -7.88 20.69
C GLY A 83 2.98 -6.81 19.60
N VAL A 84 2.49 -7.20 18.42
CA VAL A 84 2.19 -6.27 17.31
C VAL A 84 0.94 -5.42 17.58
N SER A 85 -0.01 -5.92 18.37
CA SER A 85 -1.35 -5.34 18.50
C SER A 85 -1.42 -4.11 19.41
N ARG A 86 -0.41 -3.85 20.25
CA ARG A 86 -0.44 -2.75 21.22
C ARG A 86 0.53 -1.65 20.81
N GLN A 87 -0.05 -0.56 20.34
CA GLN A 87 0.62 0.70 20.01
C GLN A 87 1.09 1.47 21.25
N SER A 88 1.10 0.86 22.44
CA SER A 88 1.67 1.44 23.66
C SER A 88 3.19 1.43 23.52
N ARG A 89 3.73 2.50 22.94
CA ARG A 89 5.16 2.74 22.68
C ARG A 89 6.08 2.59 23.91
N LEU A 90 5.50 2.48 25.11
CA LEU A 90 6.20 2.63 26.38
C LEU A 90 6.33 1.33 27.20
N GLU A 91 5.53 0.28 26.96
CA GLU A 91 5.32 -0.74 28.01
C GLU A 91 5.66 -2.20 27.69
N SER A 92 6.31 -2.53 26.57
CA SER A 92 6.87 -3.90 26.46
C SER A 92 8.21 -3.93 25.75
N MET A 93 9.28 -3.99 26.54
CA MET A 93 10.55 -4.60 26.15
C MET A 93 10.39 -6.14 26.06
N GLU A 94 9.27 -6.62 25.51
CA GLU A 94 9.11 -8.03 25.23
C GLU A 94 10.16 -8.40 24.19
N SER A 95 11.07 -9.27 24.60
CA SER A 95 12.11 -9.82 23.73
C SER A 95 11.53 -10.98 22.96
N GLY A 96 11.80 -11.09 21.67
CA GLY A 96 11.26 -12.16 20.85
C GLY A 96 11.03 -11.80 19.39
N LEU A 97 10.54 -12.78 18.64
CA LEU A 97 10.17 -12.63 17.24
C LEU A 97 8.79 -11.97 17.13
N GLN A 98 8.71 -10.88 16.38
CA GLN A 98 7.47 -10.19 16.04
C GLN A 98 7.20 -10.34 14.54
N ALA A 99 5.97 -10.70 14.19
CA ALA A 99 5.58 -10.93 12.80
C ALA A 99 4.17 -10.44 12.52
N GLN A 100 3.99 -9.84 11.34
CA GLN A 100 2.71 -9.61 10.69
C GLN A 100 2.88 -9.89 9.21
N ILE A 101 2.38 -11.05 8.79
CA ILE A 101 2.55 -11.60 7.45
C ILE A 101 1.17 -12.02 6.95
N ASP A 102 0.80 -11.55 5.76
CA ASP A 102 -0.49 -11.86 5.13
C ASP A 102 -0.26 -12.37 3.71
N GLY A 103 -0.83 -13.52 3.39
CA GLY A 103 -0.80 -14.12 2.07
C GLY A 103 -2.20 -14.19 1.48
N GLN A 104 -2.32 -13.82 0.20
CA GLN A 104 -3.55 -13.97 -0.57
C GLN A 104 -3.27 -14.87 -1.76
N PHE A 105 -4.18 -15.81 -2.04
CA PHE A 105 -4.11 -16.67 -3.21
C PHE A 105 -5.43 -16.65 -3.98
N SER A 106 -5.34 -16.45 -5.30
CA SER A 106 -6.49 -16.54 -6.21
C SER A 106 -6.31 -17.73 -7.17
N PRO A 107 -7.14 -18.79 -7.07
CA PRO A 107 -7.01 -19.97 -7.91
C PRO A 107 -7.30 -19.72 -9.39
N SER A 108 -8.16 -18.74 -9.69
CA SER A 108 -8.48 -18.36 -11.07
C SER A 108 -7.39 -17.52 -11.70
N GLN A 109 -6.58 -16.82 -10.89
CA GLN A 109 -5.66 -15.82 -11.40
C GLN A 109 -4.44 -15.57 -10.51
N THR A 110 -3.30 -16.16 -10.90
CA THR A 110 -2.07 -16.15 -10.09
C THR A 110 -1.47 -14.77 -9.88
N THR A 111 -1.69 -13.80 -10.78
CA THR A 111 -1.22 -12.40 -10.64
C THR A 111 -1.93 -11.63 -9.52
N LEU A 112 -3.08 -12.13 -9.05
CA LEU A 112 -3.80 -11.59 -7.89
C LEU A 112 -3.33 -12.22 -6.57
N SER A 113 -2.41 -13.18 -6.63
CA SER A 113 -1.85 -13.81 -5.44
C SER A 113 -0.63 -13.02 -4.97
N TYR A 114 -0.48 -12.84 -3.67
CA TYR A 114 0.62 -12.07 -3.08
C TYR A 114 1.02 -12.59 -1.71
N LEU A 115 2.20 -12.14 -1.27
CA LEU A 115 2.68 -12.25 0.10
C LEU A 115 3.08 -10.86 0.58
N ASN A 116 2.38 -10.34 1.57
CA ASN A 116 2.66 -9.08 2.23
C ASN A 116 3.36 -9.36 3.56
N ILE A 117 4.66 -9.04 3.65
CA ILE A 117 5.41 -9.06 4.90
C ILE A 117 5.39 -7.63 5.42
N ARG A 118 4.37 -7.30 6.22
CA ARG A 118 4.22 -5.96 6.79
C ARG A 118 5.30 -5.68 7.82
N GLN A 119 5.59 -6.65 8.67
CA GLN A 119 6.74 -6.62 9.58
C GLN A 119 7.17 -8.03 9.97
N LEU A 120 8.48 -8.18 10.21
CA LEU A 120 9.13 -9.40 10.66
C LEU A 120 10.47 -9.01 11.28
N TYR A 121 10.57 -9.00 12.60
CA TYR A 121 11.77 -8.58 13.29
C TYR A 121 11.96 -9.32 14.61
N HIS A 122 13.20 -9.43 15.05
CA HIS A 122 13.55 -9.85 16.39
C HIS A 122 13.80 -8.61 17.25
N GLN A 123 13.27 -8.58 18.47
CA GLN A 123 13.50 -7.52 19.45
C GLN A 123 14.21 -8.10 20.67
N GLU A 124 15.21 -7.37 21.17
CA GLU A 124 15.94 -7.69 22.40
C GLU A 124 16.26 -6.38 23.13
N GLY A 125 15.57 -6.15 24.25
CA GLY A 125 15.67 -4.89 24.99
C GLY A 125 15.36 -3.66 24.12
N PHE A 126 16.33 -2.74 24.03
CA PHE A 126 16.19 -1.51 23.24
C PHE A 126 16.49 -1.70 21.75
N LEU A 127 17.01 -2.88 21.34
CA LEU A 127 17.42 -3.16 19.98
C LEU A 127 16.34 -3.96 19.25
N SER A 128 16.17 -3.71 17.96
CA SER A 128 15.39 -4.58 17.06
C SER A 128 16.10 -4.74 15.73
N VAL A 129 16.02 -5.93 15.15
CA VAL A 129 16.63 -6.26 13.85
C VAL A 129 15.62 -6.95 12.97
N GLY A 130 15.42 -6.44 11.75
CA GLY A 130 14.50 -6.99 10.76
C GLY A 130 13.64 -5.92 10.11
N ARG A 131 12.46 -6.29 9.63
CA ARG A 131 11.47 -5.37 9.06
C ARG A 131 10.51 -4.89 10.13
N LYS A 132 10.59 -3.63 10.55
CA LYS A 132 9.77 -3.06 11.64
C LYS A 132 8.94 -1.88 11.17
N LEU A 133 7.65 -1.91 11.48
CA LEU A 133 6.73 -0.80 11.22
C LEU A 133 6.82 0.23 12.36
N GLU A 134 6.96 1.51 12.01
CA GLU A 134 7.16 2.58 12.99
C GLU A 134 6.44 3.84 12.51
N ASN A 135 5.70 4.50 13.38
CA ASN A 135 5.02 5.74 13.00
C ASN A 135 5.99 6.92 13.08
N TRP A 136 6.69 7.18 11.98
CA TRP A 136 7.65 8.28 11.82
C TRP A 136 6.97 9.66 11.73
N SER A 137 5.78 9.72 11.11
CA SER A 137 4.96 10.92 10.98
C SER A 137 3.47 10.59 11.01
N GLN A 138 2.68 11.33 11.80
CA GLN A 138 1.23 11.17 11.82
C GLN A 138 0.60 11.65 10.51
N LEU A 139 1.16 12.70 9.90
CA LEU A 139 0.75 13.18 8.58
C LEU A 139 0.90 12.09 7.52
N ASP A 140 2.08 11.47 7.42
CA ASP A 140 2.37 10.41 6.44
C ASP A 140 1.40 9.23 6.58
N GLU A 141 1.17 8.76 7.82
CA GLU A 141 0.29 7.62 8.11
C GLU A 141 -1.21 7.93 7.87
N ARG A 142 -1.71 9.12 8.24
CA ARG A 142 -3.15 9.46 8.04
C ARG A 142 -3.55 9.52 6.57
N TRP A 143 -2.62 9.96 5.73
CA TRP A 143 -2.83 10.09 4.29
C TRP A 143 -2.27 8.93 3.49
N ASN A 144 -1.59 7.97 4.14
CA ASN A 144 -0.86 6.88 3.51
C ASN A 144 0.02 7.41 2.36
N LEU A 145 0.87 8.40 2.60
CA LEU A 145 1.72 8.95 1.54
C LEU A 145 2.89 8.00 1.20
N GLY A 146 3.32 7.19 2.18
CA GLY A 146 4.38 6.21 1.99
C GLY A 146 5.76 6.86 1.85
N ILE A 147 5.97 8.01 2.49
CA ILE A 147 7.21 8.78 2.37
C ILE A 147 8.30 8.16 3.24
N TYR A 148 8.00 7.91 4.53
CA TYR A 148 8.95 7.29 5.45
C TYR A 148 9.05 5.78 5.27
N GLN A 149 7.95 5.12 4.97
CA GLN A 149 7.89 3.66 4.93
C GLN A 149 7.32 3.16 3.60
N PRO A 150 7.88 2.09 3.03
CA PRO A 150 7.37 1.53 1.78
C PRO A 150 5.95 1.01 1.96
N GLN A 151 5.21 0.92 0.87
CA GLN A 151 3.82 0.50 0.86
C GLN A 151 3.61 -0.77 0.05
N PHE A 152 2.73 -1.62 0.56
CA PHE A 152 2.09 -2.66 -0.22
C PHE A 152 0.91 -2.03 -0.97
N ARG A 153 1.08 -1.81 -2.27
CA ARG A 153 0.16 -1.12 -3.18
C ARG A 153 -0.47 -2.09 -4.18
N TRP A 154 -0.76 -3.32 -3.75
CA TRP A 154 -1.50 -4.27 -4.58
C TRP A 154 -2.90 -3.74 -4.96
N ASN A 155 -3.52 -3.00 -4.03
CA ASN A 155 -4.63 -2.10 -4.30
C ASN A 155 -4.19 -0.66 -3.99
N PRO A 156 -3.91 0.16 -5.02
CA PRO A 156 -3.43 1.54 -4.85
C PRO A 156 -4.43 2.48 -4.13
N LEU A 157 -5.71 2.14 -4.07
CA LEU A 157 -6.73 2.89 -3.32
C LEU A 157 -6.78 2.51 -1.83
N ARG A 158 -6.11 1.42 -1.45
CA ARG A 158 -5.93 0.96 -0.07
C ARG A 158 -4.48 0.52 0.18
N PRO A 159 -3.51 1.44 0.07
CA PRO A 159 -2.12 1.11 0.35
C PRO A 159 -1.95 0.71 1.81
N GLU A 160 -1.08 -0.26 2.07
CA GLU A 160 -0.74 -0.69 3.42
C GLU A 160 0.74 -0.40 3.70
N SER A 161 1.03 0.42 4.72
CA SER A 161 2.41 0.69 5.16
C SER A 161 3.11 -0.61 5.57
N GLN A 162 4.31 -0.83 5.04
CA GLN A 162 5.21 -1.93 5.39
C GLN A 162 6.45 -1.37 6.11
N GLY A 163 6.98 -2.15 7.06
CA GLY A 163 8.11 -1.72 7.87
C GLY A 163 9.39 -1.43 7.09
N LEU A 164 10.25 -0.61 7.68
CA LEU A 164 11.63 -0.44 7.21
C LEU A 164 12.44 -1.68 7.61
N THR A 165 13.34 -2.14 6.74
CA THR A 165 14.22 -3.27 7.04
C THR A 165 15.55 -2.72 7.54
N GLY A 166 16.02 -3.14 8.71
CA GLY A 166 17.30 -2.69 9.27
C GLY A 166 17.42 -2.95 10.77
N ILE A 167 18.23 -2.13 11.42
CA ILE A 167 18.47 -2.15 12.87
C ILE A 167 17.80 -0.90 13.48
N PHE A 168 17.12 -1.09 14.59
CA PHE A 168 16.43 -0.05 15.33
C PHE A 168 16.94 -0.04 16.77
N ALA A 169 17.22 1.14 17.31
CA ALA A 169 17.54 1.33 18.72
C ALA A 169 16.56 2.34 19.33
N ARG A 170 15.83 1.93 20.37
CA ARG A 170 14.82 2.75 21.04
C ARG A 170 15.25 3.05 22.48
N LEU A 171 15.56 4.30 22.74
CA LEU A 171 15.86 4.81 24.07
C LEU A 171 14.61 5.53 24.59
N ASN A 172 14.12 5.13 25.76
CA ASN A 172 12.99 5.79 26.42
C ASN A 172 13.49 6.46 27.70
N GLY A 173 12.89 7.59 28.07
CA GLY A 173 13.14 8.23 29.35
C GLY A 173 12.30 7.65 30.47
N ASP A 174 12.85 7.64 31.69
CA ASP A 174 12.19 7.09 32.90
C ASP A 174 11.11 8.02 33.51
N SER A 175 10.72 9.09 32.81
CA SER A 175 9.78 10.08 33.33
C SER A 175 8.33 9.62 33.15
N GLU A 176 7.69 9.18 34.24
CA GLU A 176 6.28 8.80 34.26
C GLU A 176 5.33 9.97 33.90
N LYS A 177 5.71 11.20 34.27
CA LYS A 177 4.85 12.38 34.07
C LYS A 177 4.85 12.89 32.64
N VAL A 178 6.00 12.78 31.98
CA VAL A 178 6.21 13.28 30.62
C VAL A 178 7.10 12.26 29.92
N PRO A 179 6.50 11.20 29.36
CA PRO A 179 7.25 10.17 28.68
C PRO A 179 7.94 10.78 27.45
N TRP A 180 9.16 10.37 27.18
CA TRP A 180 9.88 10.76 25.98
C TRP A 180 10.70 9.59 25.46
N GLY A 181 11.12 9.66 24.21
CA GLY A 181 12.07 8.70 23.67
C GLY A 181 12.73 9.14 22.37
N LEU A 182 13.79 8.42 22.04
CA LEU A 182 14.58 8.54 20.83
C LEU A 182 14.61 7.19 20.12
N LEU A 183 14.19 7.15 18.87
CA LEU A 183 14.32 6.01 17.99
C LEU A 183 15.40 6.32 16.96
N LEU A 184 16.39 5.44 16.85
CA LEU A 184 17.42 5.47 15.82
C LEU A 184 17.23 4.28 14.88
N PHE A 185 17.47 4.50 13.58
CA PHE A 185 17.37 3.49 12.54
C PHE A 185 18.58 3.57 11.60
N GLY A 186 19.09 2.40 11.22
CA GLY A 186 20.12 2.26 10.20
C GLY A 186 19.90 1.00 9.37
N SER A 187 20.19 1.07 8.07
CA SER A 187 20.08 -0.07 7.17
C SER A 187 21.02 0.02 5.97
N MET A 188 21.36 -1.14 5.42
CA MET A 188 21.97 -1.33 4.10
C MET A 188 21.02 -2.01 3.10
N ILE A 189 19.77 -2.22 3.50
CA ILE A 189 18.74 -2.92 2.74
C ILE A 189 17.51 -2.01 2.64
N ALA A 190 17.15 -1.62 1.42
CA ALA A 190 15.95 -0.88 1.10
C ALA A 190 15.02 -1.75 0.25
N ILE A 191 13.79 -1.96 0.72
CA ILE A 191 12.76 -2.65 -0.03
C ILE A 191 11.74 -1.59 -0.45
N PRO A 192 11.60 -1.28 -1.75
CA PRO A 192 10.67 -0.25 -2.23
C PRO A 192 9.21 -0.71 -2.13
N ASP A 193 8.30 0.17 -2.54
CA ASP A 193 6.88 -0.12 -2.70
C ASP A 193 6.65 -1.37 -3.56
N GLN A 194 5.63 -2.14 -3.20
CA GLN A 194 5.22 -3.35 -3.90
C GLN A 194 3.85 -3.12 -4.55
N GLY A 195 3.84 -2.85 -5.85
CA GLY A 195 2.62 -2.55 -6.61
C GLY A 195 1.81 -3.78 -7.06
N ALA A 196 0.76 -3.51 -7.84
CA ALA A 196 -0.04 -4.53 -8.52
C ALA A 196 0.81 -5.37 -9.49
N GLY A 197 0.63 -6.69 -9.46
CA GLY A 197 1.35 -7.60 -10.36
C GLY A 197 0.88 -7.50 -11.82
N TYR A 198 1.82 -7.52 -12.76
CA TYR A 198 1.59 -7.53 -14.20
C TYR A 198 2.46 -8.59 -14.91
N SER A 199 2.16 -8.86 -16.19
CA SER A 199 3.00 -9.69 -17.06
C SER A 199 3.23 -8.96 -18.37
N VAL A 200 4.46 -8.99 -18.88
CA VAL A 200 4.78 -8.51 -20.23
C VAL A 200 5.01 -9.71 -21.12
N LYS A 201 4.30 -9.79 -22.25
CA LYS A 201 4.52 -10.82 -23.28
C LYS A 201 4.58 -10.15 -24.65
N ASN A 202 5.60 -10.48 -25.43
CA ASN A 202 5.82 -9.93 -26.77
C ASN A 202 5.80 -8.38 -26.79
N GLY A 203 6.35 -7.75 -25.75
CA GLY A 203 6.36 -6.28 -25.62
C GLY A 203 5.01 -5.64 -25.31
N GLN A 204 3.98 -6.44 -25.01
CA GLN A 204 2.67 -5.95 -24.59
C GLN A 204 2.43 -6.29 -23.11
N PHE A 205 1.82 -5.35 -22.40
CA PHE A 205 1.31 -5.62 -21.06
C PHE A 205 0.04 -6.48 -21.17
N GLU A 206 0.13 -7.72 -20.71
CA GLU A 206 -1.03 -8.58 -20.50
C GLU A 206 -1.46 -8.40 -19.04
N SER A 207 -2.22 -7.33 -18.76
CA SER A 207 -2.80 -7.18 -17.42
C SER A 207 -3.97 -8.13 -17.25
N VAL A 208 -3.99 -8.76 -16.08
CA VAL A 208 -5.21 -9.37 -15.53
C VAL A 208 -5.49 -8.80 -14.14
N ASN A 209 -4.57 -8.03 -13.52
CA ASN A 209 -4.85 -7.41 -12.22
C ASN A 209 -5.74 -6.17 -12.43
N PRO A 210 -6.95 -6.11 -11.83
CA PRO A 210 -7.84 -4.95 -11.92
C PRO A 210 -7.21 -3.62 -11.52
N TRP A 211 -6.19 -3.67 -10.66
CA TRP A 211 -5.52 -2.51 -10.11
C TRP A 211 -4.26 -2.10 -10.89
N PHE A 212 -3.99 -2.74 -12.02
CA PHE A 212 -2.91 -2.34 -12.92
C PHE A 212 -3.53 -1.76 -14.20
N ASN A 213 -3.34 -0.46 -14.42
CA ASN A 213 -3.72 0.20 -15.65
C ASN A 213 -2.58 0.06 -16.68
N PRO A 214 -2.70 -0.80 -17.70
CA PRO A 214 -1.65 -0.95 -18.69
C PRO A 214 -1.52 0.33 -19.53
N PRO A 215 -0.30 0.69 -19.95
CA PRO A 215 -0.13 1.79 -20.88
C PRO A 215 -0.79 1.48 -22.24
N PRO A 216 -1.07 2.51 -23.07
CA PRO A 216 -1.80 2.35 -24.33
C PRO A 216 -1.16 1.34 -25.28
N LYS A 217 -1.96 0.52 -25.98
CA LYS A 217 -1.44 -0.47 -26.94
C LYS A 217 -1.16 0.11 -28.33
N SER A 218 -1.87 1.18 -28.69
CA SER A 218 -1.71 1.85 -29.98
C SER A 218 -1.99 3.34 -29.87
N GLY A 219 -1.36 4.13 -30.73
CA GLY A 219 -1.62 5.57 -30.87
C GLY A 219 -2.01 5.90 -32.31
N ARG A 220 -2.82 6.94 -32.50
CA ARG A 220 -3.10 7.48 -33.83
C ARG A 220 -2.38 8.82 -33.99
N PHE A 221 -1.59 8.95 -35.04
CA PHE A 221 -0.98 10.23 -35.39
C PHE A 221 -2.00 11.07 -36.18
N GLU A 222 -2.35 12.25 -35.67
CA GLU A 222 -3.33 13.14 -36.32
C GLU A 222 -2.88 13.57 -37.72
N SER A 223 -1.58 13.76 -37.93
CA SER A 223 -1.02 14.23 -39.20
C SER A 223 -1.08 13.21 -40.34
N THR A 224 -1.05 11.91 -40.04
CA THR A 224 -1.02 10.83 -41.05
C THR A 224 -2.25 9.93 -41.02
N GLY A 225 -3.04 9.98 -39.94
CA GLY A 225 -4.11 9.03 -39.66
C GLY A 225 -3.62 7.60 -39.40
N ALA A 226 -2.31 7.35 -39.41
CA ALA A 226 -1.73 6.04 -39.15
C ALA A 226 -1.96 5.65 -37.69
N VAL A 227 -2.28 4.37 -37.48
CA VAL A 227 -2.35 3.76 -36.16
C VAL A 227 -1.09 2.94 -35.99
N ASP A 228 -0.28 3.34 -35.02
CA ASP A 228 0.97 2.67 -34.70
C ASP A 228 0.81 1.87 -33.40
N GLU A 229 1.40 0.68 -33.37
CA GLU A 229 1.37 -0.19 -32.20
C GLU A 229 2.56 0.12 -31.27
N PHE A 230 2.30 0.28 -29.98
CA PHE A 230 3.35 0.47 -28.99
C PHE A 230 3.97 -0.89 -28.63
N ARG A 231 5.30 -0.98 -28.64
CA ARG A 231 6.07 -2.13 -28.15
C ARG A 231 6.89 -1.71 -26.95
N TYR A 232 6.54 -2.24 -25.78
CA TYR A 232 7.17 -1.89 -24.52
C TYR A 232 8.34 -2.83 -24.19
N ASP A 233 9.47 -2.23 -23.83
CA ASP A 233 10.64 -2.90 -23.27
C ASP A 233 10.92 -2.32 -21.88
N VAL A 234 10.46 -3.04 -20.85
CA VAL A 234 10.70 -2.67 -19.45
C VAL A 234 12.04 -3.26 -19.04
N MET A 235 13.05 -2.40 -18.93
CA MET A 235 14.36 -2.81 -18.45
C MET A 235 14.23 -3.23 -16.99
N LYS A 236 14.52 -4.50 -16.71
CA LYS A 236 14.58 -4.98 -15.33
C LYS A 236 15.88 -4.46 -14.68
N PRO A 237 15.82 -3.54 -13.71
CA PRO A 237 16.99 -3.09 -12.99
C PRO A 237 17.67 -4.25 -12.25
N ASP A 238 18.98 -4.12 -12.04
CA ASP A 238 19.72 -5.04 -11.19
C ASP A 238 19.13 -5.02 -9.78
N THR A 239 18.63 -6.18 -9.35
CA THR A 239 17.97 -6.34 -8.05
C THR A 239 18.89 -5.97 -6.89
N ASN A 240 20.20 -6.20 -7.03
CA ASN A 240 21.17 -5.82 -6.00
C ASN A 240 21.30 -4.30 -5.87
N LYS A 241 21.30 -3.57 -7.00
CA LYS A 241 21.30 -2.10 -6.99
C LYS A 241 20.04 -1.53 -6.36
N ILE A 242 18.90 -2.24 -6.47
CA ILE A 242 17.66 -1.85 -5.81
C ILE A 242 17.71 -2.08 -4.30
N ILE A 243 18.13 -3.27 -3.91
CA ILE A 243 17.99 -3.71 -2.53
C ILE A 243 19.10 -3.14 -1.65
N PHE A 244 20.34 -3.08 -2.12
CA PHE A 244 21.48 -2.72 -1.28
C PHE A 244 21.75 -1.22 -1.31
N ASN A 245 20.94 -0.49 -0.54
CA ASN A 245 21.06 0.95 -0.39
C ASN A 245 21.06 1.34 1.09
N GLN A 246 21.98 2.25 1.45
CA GLN A 246 22.08 2.74 2.81
C GLN A 246 20.92 3.66 3.17
N SER A 247 20.43 3.56 4.39
CA SER A 247 19.37 4.40 4.94
C SER A 247 19.64 4.68 6.41
N PHE A 248 19.31 5.89 6.87
CA PHE A 248 19.32 6.22 8.29
C PHE A 248 18.15 7.12 8.64
N ALA A 249 17.65 6.99 9.87
CA ALA A 249 16.61 7.85 10.40
C ALA A 249 16.72 8.00 11.92
N ALA A 250 16.19 9.11 12.42
CA ALA A 250 16.06 9.37 13.85
C ALA A 250 14.68 10.00 14.13
N GLN A 251 14.06 9.63 15.23
CA GLN A 251 12.81 10.21 15.69
C GLN A 251 12.90 10.51 17.19
N PHE A 252 12.54 11.73 17.55
CA PHE A 252 12.30 12.14 18.92
C PHE A 252 10.79 12.24 19.18
N PHE A 253 10.33 11.80 20.35
CA PHE A 253 8.95 11.98 20.77
C PHE A 253 8.87 12.35 22.26
N ILE A 254 7.83 13.11 22.61
CA ILE A 254 7.49 13.50 23.97
C ILE A 254 5.96 13.48 24.14
N GLY A 255 5.50 13.03 25.30
CA GLY A 255 4.09 12.76 25.57
C GLY A 255 3.61 11.44 24.99
N GLU A 256 2.40 11.05 25.37
CA GLU A 256 1.77 9.82 24.94
C GLU A 256 0.78 10.10 23.80
N ILE A 257 0.93 9.41 22.67
CA ILE A 257 -0.01 9.56 21.56
C ILE A 257 -1.39 9.05 21.99
N GLY A 258 -2.40 9.91 21.85
CA GLY A 258 -3.78 9.59 22.23
C GLY A 258 -4.13 9.93 23.67
N ASN A 259 -3.18 10.47 24.46
CA ASN A 259 -3.40 10.88 25.83
C ASN A 259 -2.66 12.20 26.15
N GLY A 260 -3.39 13.29 26.27
CA GLY A 260 -2.84 14.62 26.54
C GLY A 260 -2.07 15.22 25.36
N PHE A 261 -1.13 16.11 25.69
CA PHE A 261 -0.23 16.70 24.70
C PHE A 261 0.84 15.70 24.28
N SER A 262 1.10 15.61 22.99
CA SER A 262 2.27 14.91 22.47
C SER A 262 2.85 15.62 21.26
N PHE A 263 4.17 15.48 21.12
CA PHE A 263 4.96 16.01 20.03
C PHE A 263 5.91 14.92 19.53
N GLN A 264 6.07 14.83 18.22
CA GLN A 264 7.10 14.00 17.61
C GLN A 264 7.78 14.76 16.48
N ALA A 265 9.08 14.54 16.33
CA ALA A 265 9.86 15.02 15.19
C ALA A 265 10.73 13.90 14.65
N ALA A 266 10.84 13.79 13.34
CA ALA A 266 11.64 12.77 12.69
C ALA A 266 12.45 13.34 11.53
N TYR A 267 13.57 12.69 11.25
CA TYR A 267 14.42 12.93 10.10
C TYR A 267 14.86 11.59 9.50
N ALA A 268 14.87 11.49 8.18
CA ALA A 268 15.39 10.34 7.45
C ALA A 268 16.17 10.78 6.21
N TYR A 269 17.23 10.03 5.91
CA TYR A 269 17.88 10.04 4.60
C TYR A 269 17.94 8.60 4.10
N LYS A 270 17.25 8.33 3.01
CA LYS A 270 17.07 6.97 2.48
C LYS A 270 16.77 7.01 0.98
N PRO A 271 16.76 5.87 0.28
CA PRO A 271 16.12 5.77 -1.02
C PRO A 271 14.63 6.13 -0.93
N SER A 272 14.11 6.74 -1.99
CA SER A 272 12.66 6.84 -2.15
C SER A 272 12.03 5.45 -2.21
N ASN A 273 10.85 5.31 -1.62
CA ASN A 273 10.13 4.03 -1.69
C ASN A 273 9.54 3.79 -3.08
N GLN A 274 9.39 4.85 -3.89
CA GLN A 274 8.99 4.77 -5.30
C GLN A 274 10.22 4.91 -6.20
N LEU A 275 10.30 4.07 -7.23
CA LEU A 275 11.34 4.18 -8.25
C LEU A 275 11.00 5.33 -9.21
N SER A 276 12.01 6.08 -9.65
CA SER A 276 11.84 7.01 -10.75
C SER A 276 11.79 6.22 -12.06
N LEU A 277 10.87 6.58 -12.95
CA LEU A 277 10.72 5.94 -14.25
C LEU A 277 11.21 6.90 -15.33
N ALA A 278 12.23 6.48 -16.07
CA ALA A 278 12.62 7.10 -17.32
C ALA A 278 12.00 6.37 -18.50
N ALA A 279 11.67 7.12 -19.56
CA ALA A 279 11.16 6.58 -20.81
C ALA A 279 11.94 7.12 -22.02
N ASP A 280 12.12 6.26 -23.03
CA ASP A 280 12.58 6.63 -24.37
C ASP A 280 11.66 5.98 -25.40
N GLY A 281 10.98 6.80 -26.19
CA GLY A 281 10.07 6.36 -27.25
C GLY A 281 10.68 6.59 -28.63
N ARG A 282 10.68 5.60 -29.52
CA ARG A 282 11.20 5.73 -30.89
C ARG A 282 10.22 5.15 -31.90
N ILE A 283 9.96 5.90 -32.98
CA ILE A 283 9.18 5.39 -34.11
C ILE A 283 10.11 4.51 -34.96
N ILE A 284 9.65 3.31 -35.29
CA ILE A 284 10.39 2.32 -36.10
C ILE A 284 9.60 2.04 -37.39
N PRO A 285 10.26 1.78 -38.53
CA PRO A 285 9.58 1.38 -39.75
C PRO A 285 8.58 0.24 -39.52
N GLY A 286 7.40 0.35 -40.12
CA GLY A 286 6.33 -0.65 -40.00
C GLY A 286 5.22 -0.29 -39.00
N ASN A 287 4.99 0.99 -38.73
CA ASN A 287 3.92 1.50 -37.84
C ASN A 287 4.05 0.96 -36.40
N GLN A 288 5.27 0.97 -35.87
CA GLN A 288 5.56 0.54 -34.50
C GLN A 288 6.28 1.63 -33.73
N ILE A 289 5.91 1.81 -32.46
CA ILE A 289 6.57 2.71 -31.53
C ILE A 289 7.23 1.87 -30.45
N ASP A 290 8.55 1.83 -30.44
CA ASP A 290 9.32 1.21 -29.36
C ASP A 290 9.37 2.15 -28.16
N VAL A 291 8.92 1.69 -27.00
CA VAL A 291 8.99 2.42 -25.74
C VAL A 291 9.83 1.64 -24.77
N LYS A 292 11.00 2.17 -24.44
CA LYS A 292 11.84 1.64 -23.38
C LYS A 292 11.51 2.33 -22.07
N ILE A 293 11.41 1.56 -21.00
CA ILE A 293 11.17 2.06 -19.64
C ILE A 293 12.34 1.62 -18.76
N ASN A 294 12.98 2.58 -18.09
CA ASN A 294 14.13 2.35 -17.23
C ASN A 294 13.82 2.84 -15.80
N PRO A 295 13.48 1.93 -14.87
CA PRO A 295 13.32 2.25 -13.46
C PRO A 295 14.67 2.49 -12.79
N ASN A 296 14.82 3.59 -12.04
CA ASN A 296 16.00 3.89 -11.25
C ASN A 296 15.66 4.38 -9.84
N ILE A 297 16.58 4.17 -8.91
CA ILE A 297 16.47 4.68 -7.54
C ILE A 297 16.96 6.12 -7.50
N TYR A 298 16.37 6.89 -6.60
CA TYR A 298 16.89 8.16 -6.14
C TYR A 298 16.72 8.26 -4.62
N TYR A 299 17.48 9.15 -4.01
CA TYR A 299 17.45 9.39 -2.57
C TYR A 299 16.55 10.57 -2.22
N HIS A 300 16.12 10.65 -0.98
CA HIS A 300 15.48 11.84 -0.44
C HIS A 300 15.82 12.05 1.04
N SER A 301 15.76 13.32 1.45
CA SER A 301 15.77 13.72 2.85
C SER A 301 14.34 14.06 3.27
N VAL A 302 13.87 13.47 4.36
CA VAL A 302 12.52 13.69 4.89
C VAL A 302 12.63 14.23 6.30
N VAL A 303 11.93 15.32 6.60
CA VAL A 303 11.80 15.87 7.95
C VAL A 303 10.32 15.98 8.27
N SER A 304 9.90 15.63 9.48
CA SER A 304 8.53 15.85 9.92
C SER A 304 8.46 16.31 11.37
N ALA A 305 7.39 17.03 11.69
CA ALA A 305 7.01 17.40 13.04
C ALA A 305 5.49 17.27 13.18
N ASP A 306 5.02 16.59 14.22
CA ASP A 306 3.60 16.45 14.53
C ASP A 306 3.36 16.95 15.96
N LEU A 307 2.35 17.81 16.13
CA LEU A 307 1.85 18.27 17.41
C LEU A 307 0.39 17.86 17.54
N GLN A 308 0.03 17.25 18.66
CA GLN A 308 -1.35 16.85 18.91
C GLN A 308 -1.72 16.92 20.38
N TYR A 309 -3.01 17.09 20.61
CA TYR A 309 -3.64 16.96 21.91
C TYR A 309 -4.80 15.99 21.82
N ALA A 310 -4.87 15.04 22.74
CA ALA A 310 -5.96 14.08 22.83
C ALA A 310 -6.55 14.03 24.24
N SER A 311 -7.86 13.90 24.30
CA SER A 311 -8.63 13.61 25.52
C SER A 311 -9.59 12.46 25.24
N ASP A 312 -10.41 12.10 26.22
CA ASP A 312 -11.44 11.08 26.03
C ASP A 312 -12.49 11.46 24.96
N LEU A 313 -12.76 12.76 24.81
CA LEU A 313 -13.82 13.29 23.95
C LEU A 313 -13.31 13.81 22.60
N TYR A 314 -12.15 14.47 22.57
CA TYR A 314 -11.64 15.08 21.34
C TYR A 314 -10.15 14.83 21.11
N GLU A 315 -9.76 14.81 19.84
CA GLU A 315 -8.40 14.67 19.35
C GLU A 315 -8.17 15.79 18.34
N ILE A 316 -7.18 16.65 18.56
CA ILE A 316 -6.82 17.72 17.63
C ILE A 316 -5.33 17.70 17.38
N GLY A 317 -4.91 18.15 16.20
CA GLY A 317 -3.49 18.34 15.96
C GLY A 317 -3.18 18.80 14.55
N VAL A 318 -1.89 18.95 14.32
CA VAL A 318 -1.32 19.37 13.05
C VAL A 318 -0.01 18.63 12.83
N GLY A 319 0.16 18.10 11.63
CA GLY A 319 1.44 17.58 11.16
C GLY A 319 2.02 18.48 10.08
N ALA A 320 3.34 18.56 10.03
CA ALA A 320 4.10 19.15 8.95
C ALA A 320 5.19 18.18 8.48
N LEU A 321 5.41 18.10 7.18
CA LEU A 321 6.41 17.22 6.57
C LEU A 321 7.08 17.94 5.40
N ARG A 322 8.41 17.83 5.32
CA ARG A 322 9.23 18.28 4.19
C ARG A 322 9.90 17.08 3.57
N ASP A 323 9.68 16.88 2.28
CA ASP A 323 10.32 15.86 1.47
C ASP A 323 11.22 16.52 0.43
N LYS A 324 12.52 16.24 0.48
CA LYS A 324 13.51 16.79 -0.46
C LYS A 324 14.16 15.63 -1.25
N PRO A 325 13.59 15.24 -2.39
CA PRO A 325 14.26 14.39 -3.38
C PRO A 325 15.63 14.93 -3.80
N GLN A 326 16.50 13.99 -4.14
CA GLN A 326 17.60 14.20 -5.06
C GLN A 326 17.11 13.85 -6.47
N ASP A 327 17.61 14.57 -7.47
CA ASP A 327 17.29 14.23 -8.85
C ASP A 327 17.81 12.83 -9.20
N PRO A 328 17.00 12.01 -9.89
CA PRO A 328 17.47 10.72 -10.36
C PRO A 328 18.51 10.92 -11.46
N GLU A 329 19.59 10.16 -11.40
CA GLU A 329 20.61 10.17 -12.45
C GLU A 329 20.18 9.24 -13.60
N PHE A 330 20.06 9.81 -14.81
CA PHE A 330 19.81 9.06 -16.03
C PHE A 330 20.74 9.54 -17.15
N ASP A 331 21.06 8.65 -18.09
CA ASP A 331 21.77 9.04 -19.31
C ASP A 331 20.96 10.05 -20.15
N LYS A 332 21.65 10.82 -20.99
CA LYS A 332 21.05 11.97 -21.69
C LYS A 332 19.95 11.61 -22.69
N GLU A 333 19.89 10.36 -23.15
CA GLU A 333 18.83 9.88 -24.03
C GLU A 333 17.48 9.70 -23.33
N TRP A 334 17.47 9.60 -22.01
CA TRP A 334 16.27 9.32 -21.24
C TRP A 334 15.47 10.59 -20.98
N THR A 335 14.15 10.47 -21.06
CA THR A 335 13.24 11.49 -20.56
C THR A 335 12.61 10.99 -19.26
N TYR A 336 12.71 11.78 -18.21
CA TYR A 336 12.29 11.41 -16.86
C TYR A 336 11.73 12.62 -16.12
N ARG A 337 11.08 12.35 -14.99
CA ARG A 337 10.47 13.40 -14.16
C ARG A 337 11.45 13.89 -13.11
N THR A 338 11.56 15.20 -12.96
CA THR A 338 12.33 15.81 -11.88
C THR A 338 11.40 16.09 -10.70
N PHE A 339 11.92 15.90 -9.49
CA PHE A 339 11.12 16.03 -8.28
C PHE A 339 11.68 17.18 -7.45
N GLY A 340 10.81 18.14 -7.14
CA GLY A 340 11.16 19.27 -6.28
C GLY A 340 10.98 18.97 -4.81
N GLN A 341 11.45 19.92 -3.98
CA GLN A 341 11.15 19.89 -2.55
C GLN A 341 9.65 20.11 -2.31
N SER A 342 9.04 19.20 -1.57
CA SER A 342 7.63 19.27 -1.21
C SER A 342 7.44 19.58 0.27
N ASP A 343 6.59 20.58 0.55
CA ASP A 343 6.19 20.97 1.91
C ASP A 343 4.74 20.65 2.15
N MET A 344 4.45 19.94 3.24
CA MET A 344 3.13 19.39 3.53
C MET A 344 2.66 19.84 4.91
N ILE A 345 1.37 20.17 5.00
CA ILE A 345 0.70 20.45 6.26
C ILE A 345 -0.64 19.72 6.32
N SER A 346 -0.95 19.14 7.48
CA SER A 346 -2.21 18.43 7.68
C SER A 346 -2.79 18.67 9.07
N PRO A 347 -3.71 19.64 9.21
CA PRO A 347 -4.53 19.75 10.42
C PRO A 347 -5.61 18.67 10.44
N PHE A 348 -5.98 18.26 11.65
CA PHE A 348 -7.10 17.33 11.86
C PHE A 348 -7.81 17.60 13.19
N VAL A 349 -9.07 17.19 13.24
CA VAL A 349 -9.92 17.18 14.43
C VAL A 349 -10.70 15.87 14.48
N GLY A 350 -10.90 15.33 15.67
CA GLY A 350 -11.73 14.18 15.92
C GLY A 350 -12.52 14.32 17.19
N VAL A 351 -13.69 13.71 17.22
CA VAL A 351 -14.62 13.68 18.36
C VAL A 351 -15.08 12.25 18.59
N ARG A 352 -15.16 11.84 19.86
CA ARG A 352 -15.63 10.53 20.29
C ARG A 352 -16.99 10.67 20.99
N LEU A 353 -18.04 10.26 20.30
CA LEU A 353 -19.43 10.30 20.77
C LEU A 353 -19.86 8.90 21.20
N GLY A 354 -19.39 8.49 22.39
CA GLY A 354 -19.62 7.15 22.92
C GLY A 354 -18.96 6.08 22.05
N LEU A 355 -19.77 5.27 21.35
CA LEU A 355 -19.30 4.19 20.48
C LEU A 355 -18.85 4.66 19.09
N VAL A 356 -19.11 5.92 18.74
CA VAL A 356 -18.80 6.51 17.44
C VAL A 356 -17.60 7.45 17.57
N LYS A 357 -16.63 7.33 16.67
CA LYS A 357 -15.54 8.30 16.48
C LYS A 357 -15.69 8.95 15.11
N LEU A 358 -15.73 10.27 15.11
CA LEU A 358 -15.71 11.09 13.90
C LEU A 358 -14.35 11.78 13.80
N ARG A 359 -13.81 11.91 12.60
CA ARG A 359 -12.56 12.61 12.31
C ARG A 359 -12.70 13.38 11.01
N ALA A 360 -12.22 14.61 10.99
CA ALA A 360 -12.05 15.42 9.80
C ALA A 360 -10.57 15.84 9.68
N MET A 361 -10.04 15.82 8.48
CA MET A 361 -8.64 16.17 8.21
C MET A 361 -8.50 16.78 6.82
N SER A 362 -7.49 17.62 6.67
CA SER A 362 -7.11 18.22 5.39
C SER A 362 -5.61 18.04 5.17
N ILE A 363 -5.17 18.01 3.93
CA ILE A 363 -3.75 18.09 3.56
C ILE A 363 -3.56 19.11 2.45
N THR A 364 -2.44 19.81 2.50
CA THR A 364 -1.93 20.65 1.42
C THR A 364 -0.47 20.31 1.20
N ILE A 365 -0.08 20.13 -0.05
CA ILE A 365 1.26 19.79 -0.51
C ILE A 365 1.71 20.86 -1.51
N ASN A 366 2.72 21.62 -1.13
CA ASN A 366 3.33 22.67 -1.96
C ASN A 366 4.64 22.17 -2.57
N GLY A 367 4.91 22.49 -3.83
CA GLY A 367 6.16 22.12 -4.53
C GLY A 367 6.34 20.64 -4.90
N PRO A 368 5.30 19.85 -5.25
CA PRO A 368 5.47 18.42 -5.46
C PRO A 368 6.35 18.05 -6.67
N ASP A 369 6.37 18.85 -7.73
CA ASP A 369 6.96 18.48 -9.03
C ASP A 369 7.64 19.68 -9.72
N GLU A 370 8.83 19.46 -10.33
CA GLU A 370 9.58 20.49 -11.07
C GLU A 370 9.45 20.34 -12.60
N GLY A 371 8.75 19.31 -13.07
CA GLY A 371 8.50 19.04 -14.49
C GLY A 371 9.20 17.78 -14.98
N ALA A 372 9.64 17.80 -16.24
CA ALA A 372 10.39 16.71 -16.84
C ALA A 372 11.73 17.21 -17.40
N ALA A 373 12.71 16.32 -17.43
CA ALA A 373 14.02 16.53 -18.02
C ALA A 373 14.28 15.49 -19.12
N GLY A 374 15.12 15.85 -20.08
CA GLY A 374 15.52 14.99 -21.20
C GLY A 374 14.96 15.42 -22.56
N PRO A 375 15.27 14.67 -23.63
CA PRO A 375 15.02 15.10 -25.00
C PRO A 375 13.54 15.27 -25.37
N LYS A 376 12.62 14.65 -24.61
CA LYS A 376 11.17 14.65 -24.87
C LYS A 376 10.36 15.16 -23.67
N ALA A 377 10.96 16.04 -22.87
CA ALA A 377 10.37 16.52 -21.62
C ALA A 377 9.00 17.18 -21.83
N THR A 378 8.82 17.94 -22.92
CA THR A 378 7.57 18.62 -23.24
C THR A 378 6.46 17.63 -23.64
N GLU A 379 6.81 16.55 -24.33
CA GLU A 379 5.84 15.56 -24.83
C GLU A 379 5.46 14.51 -23.78
N LEU A 380 6.42 14.12 -22.93
CA LEU A 380 6.22 13.04 -21.95
C LEU A 380 5.96 13.54 -20.54
N GLY A 381 6.21 14.82 -20.23
CA GLY A 381 6.18 15.33 -18.86
C GLY A 381 4.86 15.09 -18.12
N ASP A 382 3.73 15.20 -18.82
CA ASP A 382 2.38 14.99 -18.26
C ASP A 382 1.97 13.52 -18.18
N ILE A 383 2.73 12.61 -18.81
CA ILE A 383 2.45 11.17 -18.83
C ILE A 383 3.29 10.45 -17.76
N LEU A 384 4.40 11.05 -17.35
CA LEU A 384 5.28 10.49 -16.33
C LEU A 384 4.62 10.57 -14.95
N GLN A 385 4.90 9.56 -14.12
CA GLN A 385 4.25 9.36 -12.83
C GLN A 385 4.44 10.56 -11.88
N HIS A 386 3.33 11.00 -11.27
CA HIS A 386 3.35 11.93 -10.14
C HIS A 386 3.79 11.25 -8.84
N ARG A 387 4.60 11.96 -8.05
CA ARG A 387 5.08 11.45 -6.75
C ARG A 387 3.95 11.32 -5.74
N TYR A 388 3.06 12.31 -5.71
CA TYR A 388 1.89 12.33 -4.82
C TYR A 388 0.61 12.19 -5.62
N THR A 389 -0.38 11.56 -5.02
CA THR A 389 -1.68 11.31 -5.64
C THR A 389 -2.54 12.56 -5.76
N THR A 390 -2.28 13.57 -4.92
CA THR A 390 -2.98 14.86 -4.89
C THR A 390 -2.05 15.95 -4.36
N THR A 391 -2.36 17.20 -4.67
CA THR A 391 -1.71 18.38 -4.06
C THR A 391 -2.50 18.90 -2.86
N SER A 392 -3.79 18.58 -2.76
CA SER A 392 -4.61 18.95 -1.60
C SER A 392 -5.87 18.12 -1.54
N ALA A 393 -6.22 17.66 -0.35
CA ALA A 393 -7.42 16.85 -0.15
C ALA A 393 -8.02 17.07 1.23
N GLN A 394 -9.31 16.75 1.34
CA GLN A 394 -10.07 16.73 2.58
C GLN A 394 -10.62 15.34 2.79
N ALA A 395 -10.67 14.88 4.03
CA ALA A 395 -11.24 13.60 4.38
C ALA A 395 -12.08 13.68 5.65
N VAL A 396 -13.18 12.96 5.65
CA VAL A 396 -14.04 12.73 6.81
C VAL A 396 -14.14 11.24 7.04
N GLU A 397 -13.87 10.81 8.27
CA GLU A 397 -13.92 9.42 8.68
C GLU A 397 -14.88 9.26 9.85
N ALA A 398 -15.79 8.29 9.74
CA ALA A 398 -16.64 7.83 10.82
C ALA A 398 -16.30 6.38 11.11
N SER A 399 -16.08 6.05 12.38
CA SER A 399 -15.91 4.67 12.83
C SER A 399 -16.80 4.41 14.04
N ALA A 400 -17.33 3.20 14.14
CA ALA A 400 -18.18 2.82 15.25
C ALA A 400 -17.90 1.38 15.68
N ARG A 401 -18.01 1.12 16.98
CA ARG A 401 -17.83 -0.22 17.54
C ARG A 401 -18.96 -0.54 18.51
N PHE A 402 -19.85 -1.43 18.10
CA PHE A 402 -20.99 -1.88 18.90
C PHE A 402 -20.73 -3.28 19.44
N PHE A 403 -21.07 -3.50 20.70
CA PHE A 403 -21.00 -4.81 21.33
C PHE A 403 -22.32 -5.09 22.04
N TRP A 404 -22.84 -6.30 21.88
CA TRP A 404 -24.07 -6.73 22.56
C TRP A 404 -23.83 -7.88 23.52
N LYS A 405 -22.78 -8.68 23.27
CA LYS A 405 -22.29 -9.73 24.17
C LYS A 405 -20.77 -9.66 24.27
N ARG A 406 -20.18 -10.42 25.18
CA ARG A 406 -18.73 -10.44 25.45
C ARG A 406 -17.86 -10.66 24.20
N HIS A 407 -18.36 -11.41 23.22
CA HIS A 407 -17.60 -11.78 22.01
C HIS A 407 -18.32 -11.41 20.69
N GLU A 408 -19.51 -10.81 20.77
CA GLU A 408 -20.30 -10.43 19.60
C GLU A 408 -20.29 -8.90 19.46
N GLY A 409 -19.91 -8.43 18.28
CA GLY A 409 -19.86 -7.00 18.01
C GLY A 409 -19.78 -6.66 16.54
N LEU A 410 -20.13 -5.43 16.22
CA LEU A 410 -20.05 -4.84 14.89
C LEU A 410 -19.06 -3.69 14.92
N THR A 411 -18.07 -3.76 14.05
CA THR A 411 -17.16 -2.64 13.79
C THR A 411 -17.45 -2.11 12.39
N GLY A 412 -17.69 -0.81 12.28
CA GLY A 412 -17.87 -0.13 11.01
C GLY A 412 -16.86 1.00 10.88
N ARG A 413 -16.36 1.23 9.66
CA ARG A 413 -15.57 2.41 9.30
C ARG A 413 -15.98 2.88 7.92
N VAL A 414 -16.20 4.18 7.77
CA VAL A 414 -16.44 4.82 6.48
C VAL A 414 -15.52 6.05 6.40
N ARG A 415 -14.77 6.16 5.31
CA ARG A 415 -13.95 7.34 5.00
C ARG A 415 -14.38 7.89 3.65
N TYR A 416 -14.76 9.15 3.63
CA TYR A 416 -14.94 9.93 2.41
C TYR A 416 -13.73 10.83 2.23
N THR A 417 -13.12 10.82 1.04
CA THR A 417 -11.98 11.68 0.69
C THR A 417 -12.30 12.41 -0.60
N ARG A 418 -12.01 13.71 -0.65
CA ARG A 418 -12.22 14.57 -1.82
C ARG A 418 -10.98 15.42 -2.07
N GLY A 419 -10.54 15.46 -3.32
CA GLY A 419 -9.51 16.40 -3.78
C GLY A 419 -10.03 17.84 -3.73
N ALA A 420 -9.20 18.81 -3.31
CA ALA A 420 -9.70 20.17 -3.07
C ALA A 420 -10.17 20.89 -4.35
N SER A 421 -9.63 20.52 -5.51
CA SER A 421 -10.09 20.97 -6.82
C SER A 421 -11.28 20.18 -7.36
N GLY A 422 -11.79 19.20 -6.61
CA GLY A 422 -12.85 18.29 -7.10
C GLY A 422 -12.35 17.24 -8.09
N GLU A 423 -11.02 17.10 -8.24
CA GLU A 423 -10.41 16.24 -9.23
C GLU A 423 -10.61 14.74 -8.95
N PHE A 424 -10.93 14.38 -7.71
CA PHE A 424 -11.41 13.05 -7.36
C PHE A 424 -12.28 13.05 -6.09
N GLU A 425 -13.11 12.03 -5.97
CA GLU A 425 -13.83 11.66 -4.77
C GLU A 425 -13.68 10.15 -4.53
N SER A 426 -13.58 9.74 -3.27
CA SER A 426 -13.59 8.32 -2.91
C SER A 426 -14.34 8.06 -1.62
N VAL A 427 -14.99 6.91 -1.56
CA VAL A 427 -15.63 6.36 -0.35
C VAL A 427 -15.04 5.00 -0.08
N LEU A 428 -14.46 4.83 1.10
CA LEU A 428 -13.94 3.57 1.61
C LEU A 428 -14.82 3.13 2.79
N GLY A 429 -15.55 2.05 2.62
CA GLY A 429 -16.36 1.44 3.67
C GLY A 429 -15.79 0.09 4.11
N ASP A 430 -15.81 -0.18 5.41
CA ASP A 430 -15.49 -1.46 6.03
C ASP A 430 -16.53 -1.78 7.10
N LEU A 431 -17.01 -3.02 7.10
CA LEU A 431 -17.95 -3.56 8.07
C LEU A 431 -17.45 -4.93 8.50
N ALA A 432 -17.30 -5.16 9.79
CA ALA A 432 -16.90 -6.43 10.35
C ALA A 432 -17.84 -6.83 11.49
N TYR A 433 -18.50 -7.97 11.35
CA TYR A 433 -19.34 -8.57 12.37
C TYR A 433 -18.60 -9.75 13.01
N GLN A 434 -18.26 -9.63 14.28
CA GLN A 434 -17.64 -10.68 15.07
C GLN A 434 -18.74 -11.61 15.61
N LEU A 435 -18.73 -12.88 15.17
CA LEU A 435 -19.70 -13.91 15.58
C LEU A 435 -19.35 -14.50 16.95
N ASP A 436 -18.07 -14.78 17.18
CA ASP A 436 -17.53 -15.27 18.44
C ASP A 436 -16.05 -14.86 18.57
N SER A 437 -15.27 -15.44 19.49
CA SER A 437 -13.84 -15.11 19.62
C SER A 437 -12.96 -15.43 18.40
N ARG A 438 -13.44 -16.26 17.46
CA ARG A 438 -12.67 -16.83 16.36
C ARG A 438 -13.22 -16.50 14.98
N TRP A 439 -14.53 -16.41 14.82
CA TRP A 439 -15.21 -16.18 13.56
C TRP A 439 -15.65 -14.74 13.39
N SER A 440 -15.42 -14.20 12.20
CA SER A 440 -15.98 -12.92 11.77
C SER A 440 -16.43 -12.94 10.32
N LEU A 441 -17.46 -12.14 10.04
CA LEU A 441 -17.92 -11.82 8.70
C LEU A 441 -17.47 -10.40 8.37
N GLY A 442 -16.94 -10.19 7.18
CA GLY A 442 -16.47 -8.90 6.72
C GLY A 442 -17.11 -8.50 5.40
N ALA A 443 -17.40 -7.21 5.24
CA ALA A 443 -17.73 -6.61 3.96
C ALA A 443 -16.98 -5.28 3.83
N SER A 444 -16.53 -4.94 2.63
CA SER A 444 -15.91 -3.65 2.35
C SER A 444 -16.34 -3.13 0.99
N ALA A 445 -16.30 -1.81 0.83
CA ALA A 445 -16.59 -1.14 -0.41
C ALA A 445 -15.51 -0.08 -0.70
N ILE A 446 -15.18 0.06 -1.97
CA ILE A 446 -14.33 1.12 -2.52
C ILE A 446 -15.12 1.71 -3.66
N LEU A 447 -15.49 2.98 -3.54
CA LEU A 447 -16.12 3.73 -4.60
C LEU A 447 -15.19 4.88 -4.97
N ALA A 448 -14.93 5.08 -6.25
CA ALA A 448 -14.05 6.14 -6.73
C ALA A 448 -14.68 6.84 -7.92
N ARG A 449 -14.68 8.18 -7.87
CA ARG A 449 -15.21 9.05 -8.92
C ARG A 449 -14.15 10.08 -9.29
N VAL A 450 -14.03 10.36 -10.57
CA VAL A 450 -13.13 11.38 -11.12
C VAL A 450 -13.93 12.30 -12.03
N GLU A 451 -13.72 13.61 -11.92
CA GLU A 451 -14.43 14.56 -12.77
C GLU A 451 -13.77 14.64 -14.16
N GLN A 452 -14.55 14.34 -15.21
CA GLN A 452 -14.07 14.26 -16.60
C GLN A 452 -13.59 15.60 -17.20
N ASN A 453 -13.94 16.73 -16.59
CA ASN A 453 -13.66 18.05 -17.16
C ASN A 453 -12.19 18.51 -17.01
N GLU A 454 -11.37 17.81 -16.22
CA GLU A 454 -9.93 18.12 -16.07
C GLU A 454 -9.02 17.02 -16.64
N LEU A 455 -9.30 16.52 -17.85
CA LEU A 455 -8.43 15.55 -18.55
C LEU A 455 -6.97 16.02 -18.71
N ALA A 456 -6.71 17.33 -18.59
CA ALA A 456 -5.37 17.90 -18.58
C ALA A 456 -4.57 17.59 -17.28
N ARG A 457 -5.23 17.13 -16.22
CA ARG A 457 -4.59 16.76 -14.94
C ARG A 457 -4.95 15.33 -14.58
N LYS A 458 -4.27 14.37 -15.21
CA LYS A 458 -4.39 12.96 -14.81
C LYS A 458 -3.85 12.78 -13.40
N THR A 459 -4.74 12.60 -12.44
CA THR A 459 -4.37 12.18 -11.09
C THR A 459 -4.19 10.67 -11.03
N VAL A 460 -3.54 10.15 -9.99
CA VAL A 460 -3.48 8.71 -9.77
C VAL A 460 -4.89 8.10 -9.66
N TYR A 461 -5.88 8.86 -9.20
CA TYR A 461 -7.27 8.38 -9.10
C TYR A 461 -7.96 8.24 -10.47
N SER A 462 -7.55 9.00 -11.49
CA SER A 462 -8.13 8.87 -12.85
C SER A 462 -7.84 7.53 -13.49
N GLU A 463 -6.75 6.87 -13.09
CA GLU A 463 -6.44 5.49 -13.53
C GLU A 463 -7.40 4.45 -12.95
N TYR A 464 -8.15 4.79 -11.90
CA TYR A 464 -9.09 3.90 -11.21
C TYR A 464 -10.54 4.41 -11.31
N GLU A 465 -10.82 5.30 -12.27
CA GLU A 465 -12.20 5.64 -12.61
C GLU A 465 -12.95 4.35 -12.96
N ASN A 466 -14.14 4.16 -12.38
CA ASN A 466 -14.96 2.96 -12.58
C ASN A 466 -14.34 1.65 -12.04
N ASN A 467 -13.40 1.72 -11.10
CA ASN A 467 -12.92 0.55 -10.35
C ASN A 467 -13.68 0.38 -9.02
N ASP A 468 -15.00 0.56 -9.01
CA ASP A 468 -15.80 0.37 -7.80
C ASP A 468 -15.78 -1.10 -7.41
N LEU A 469 -15.38 -1.37 -6.17
CA LEU A 469 -15.20 -2.72 -5.65
C LEU A 469 -16.06 -2.94 -4.41
N VAL A 470 -16.77 -4.06 -4.39
CA VAL A 470 -17.40 -4.62 -3.19
C VAL A 470 -16.73 -5.94 -2.85
N GLN A 471 -16.31 -6.10 -1.60
CA GLN A 471 -15.71 -7.33 -1.09
C GLN A 471 -16.56 -7.88 0.05
N ALA A 472 -16.65 -9.19 0.15
CA ALA A 472 -17.25 -9.86 1.30
C ALA A 472 -16.51 -11.15 1.61
N GLY A 473 -16.45 -11.53 2.88
CA GLY A 473 -15.72 -12.72 3.29
C GLY A 473 -16.02 -13.19 4.69
N VAL A 474 -15.49 -14.36 5.02
CA VAL A 474 -15.51 -14.97 6.34
C VAL A 474 -14.08 -15.25 6.77
N THR A 475 -13.77 -14.91 8.02
CA THR A 475 -12.44 -15.08 8.61
C THR A 475 -12.56 -15.96 9.84
N TYR A 476 -11.61 -16.90 9.97
CA TYR A 476 -11.40 -17.70 11.16
C TYR A 476 -10.02 -17.39 11.76
N VAL A 477 -9.99 -17.30 13.08
CA VAL A 477 -8.82 -16.96 13.88
C VAL A 477 -8.54 -18.11 14.84
N PHE A 478 -7.28 -18.53 14.95
CA PHE A 478 -6.86 -19.61 15.86
C PHE A 478 -5.57 -19.30 16.60
#